data_AF-H6RF61-F1
#
_entry.id   AF-H6RF61-F1
#
_cell.length_a   1.000
_cell.length_b   1.000
_cell.length_c   1.000
_cell.angle_alpha   90.00
_cell.angle_beta   90.00
_cell.angle_gamma   90.00
#
_symmetry.space_group_name_H-M   'P 1'
#
loop_
_entity.id
_entity.type
_entity.pdbx_description
1 polymer ?
#
loop_
_entity_poly.entity_id
_entity_poly.type
_entity_poly.pdbx_seq_one_letter_code
_entity_poly.pdbx_strand_id
1 'polypeptide(L)' 'MSTLVQINVLPHQAEDDDYIAEVAFKKARLRADDVREWDIRKRSIDARKSPVKISLQIEFWKKG' A
#
# COMPACT_ATOMS: atom_id res chain seq x y z
N MET A 1 0.31 10.19 14.75
CA MET A 1 1.13 8.94 14.71
C MET A 1 0.99 8.32 13.33
N SER A 2 2.08 7.85 12.71
CA SER A 2 2.00 7.16 11.42
C SER A 2 2.12 5.65 11.55
N THR A 3 1.66 4.91 10.54
CA THR A 3 1.72 3.45 10.47
C THR A 3 2.19 3.04 9.08
N LEU A 4 3.26 2.24 9.02
CA LEU A 4 3.82 1.73 7.77
C LEU A 4 3.38 0.29 7.54
N VAL A 5 2.94 0.00 6.31
CA VAL A 5 2.68 -1.37 5.86
C VAL A 5 3.33 -1.63 4.51
N GLN A 6 3.56 -2.90 4.22
CA GLN A 6 4.05 -3.35 2.92
C GLN A 6 3.05 -4.33 2.31
N ILE A 7 2.72 -4.10 1.05
CA ILE A 7 1.88 -4.98 0.22
C ILE A 7 2.64 -5.39 -1.03
N ASN A 8 2.27 -6.54 -1.59
CA ASN A 8 2.78 -6.99 -2.89
C ASN A 8 1.59 -7.17 -3.82
N VAL A 9 1.62 -6.48 -4.96
CA VAL A 9 0.53 -6.46 -5.95
C VAL A 9 1.08 -6.78 -7.34
N LEU A 10 0.19 -7.13 -8.28
CA LEU A 10 0.58 -7.29 -9.68
C LEU A 10 0.87 -5.92 -10.33
N PRO A 11 1.63 -5.87 -11.44
CA PRO A 11 1.94 -4.60 -12.10
C PRO A 11 0.72 -3.75 -12.45
N HIS A 12 -0.32 -4.33 -13.07
CA HIS A 12 -1.55 -3.59 -13.41
C HIS A 12 -2.34 -3.12 -12.17
N GLN A 13 -2.22 -3.83 -11.04
CA GLN A 13 -2.82 -3.44 -9.76
C GLN A 13 -2.06 -2.31 -9.08
N ALA A 14 -0.77 -2.12 -9.41
CA ALA A 14 0.05 -1.05 -8.86
C ALA A 14 -0.21 0.31 -9.54
N GLU A 15 -1.05 0.33 -10.57
CA GLU A 15 -1.52 1.53 -11.28
C GLU A 15 -2.92 1.95 -10.85
N ASP A 16 -3.58 1.15 -10.00
CA ASP A 16 -4.92 1.39 -9.47
C ASP A 16 -4.82 1.81 -8.00
N ASP A 17 -4.92 3.12 -7.76
CA ASP A 17 -4.78 3.70 -6.42
C ASP A 17 -5.91 3.25 -5.48
N ASP A 18 -7.12 2.99 -5.98
CA ASP A 18 -8.25 2.51 -5.17
C ASP A 18 -7.99 1.08 -4.68
N TYR A 19 -7.51 0.21 -5.58
CA TYR A 19 -7.11 -1.14 -5.22
C TYR A 19 -5.93 -1.15 -4.23
N ILE A 20 -4.92 -0.31 -4.45
CA ILE A 20 -3.77 -0.17 -3.53
C ILE A 20 -4.27 0.25 -2.14
N ALA A 21 -5.15 1.25 -2.08
CA ALA A 21 -5.72 1.73 -0.83
C ALA A 21 -6.45 0.59 -0.11
N GLU A 22 -7.38 -0.09 -0.77
CA GLU A 22 -8.17 -1.17 -0.17
C GLU A 22 -7.26 -2.24 0.47
N VAL A 23 -6.27 -2.73 -0.28
CA VAL A 23 -5.37 -3.78 0.18
C VAL A 23 -4.48 -3.28 1.32
N ALA A 24 -3.99 -2.05 1.24
CA ALA A 24 -3.14 -1.44 2.27
C ALA A 24 -3.93 -1.21 3.58
N PHE A 25 -5.15 -0.69 3.51
CA PHE A 25 -6.03 -0.50 4.67
C PHE A 25 -6.35 -1.84 5.36
N LYS A 26 -6.69 -2.86 4.57
CA LYS A 26 -6.93 -4.23 5.06
C LYS A 26 -5.68 -4.80 5.74
N LYS A 27 -4.50 -4.60 5.17
CA LYS A 27 -3.22 -5.03 5.74
C LYS A 27 -2.90 -4.30 7.04
N ALA A 28 -3.16 -3.00 7.11
CA ALA A 28 -2.93 -2.16 8.28
C ALA A 28 -3.97 -2.35 9.40
N ARG A 29 -5.10 -3.00 9.10
CA ARG A 29 -6.27 -3.12 10.00
C ARG A 29 -6.76 -1.74 10.46
N LEU A 30 -6.78 -0.77 9.54
CA LEU A 30 -7.25 0.59 9.78
C LEU A 30 -8.59 0.80 9.08
N ARG A 31 -9.44 1.67 9.66
CA ARG A 31 -10.62 2.20 8.98
C ARG A 31 -10.23 3.51 8.28
N ALA A 32 -10.86 3.79 7.14
CA ALA A 32 -10.64 5.04 6.41
C ALA A 32 -10.91 6.27 7.29
N ASP A 33 -11.93 6.19 8.16
CA ASP A 33 -12.31 7.28 9.07
C ASP A 33 -11.21 7.63 10.08
N ASP A 34 -10.34 6.69 10.43
CA ASP A 34 -9.23 6.88 11.38
C ASP A 34 -7.98 7.49 10.71
N VAL A 35 -7.97 7.58 9.38
CA VAL A 35 -6.82 8.01 8.58
C VAL A 35 -7.09 9.41 8.01
N ARG A 36 -6.14 10.32 8.22
CA ARG A 36 -6.15 11.66 7.63
C ARG A 36 -5.67 11.62 6.18
N GLU A 37 -4.60 10.88 5.96
CA GLU A 37 -3.88 10.82 4.69
C GLU A 37 -3.07 9.53 4.61
N TRP A 38 -2.77 9.08 3.40
CA TRP A 38 -1.84 8.00 3.15
C TRP A 38 -1.05 8.26 1.87
N ASP A 39 0.14 7.68 1.76
CA ASP A 39 1.01 7.83 0.59
C ASP A 39 1.89 6.60 0.38
N ILE A 40 2.31 6.38 -0.87
CA ILE A 40 3.26 5.32 -1.24
C ILE A 40 4.68 5.87 -1.08
N ARG A 41 5.34 5.46 -0.01
CA ARG A 41 6.71 5.90 0.29
C ARG A 41 7.78 5.26 -0.57
N LYS A 42 7.55 4.01 -1.00
CA LYS A 42 8.52 3.27 -1.78
C LYS A 42 7.82 2.28 -2.71
N ARG A 43 8.29 2.24 -3.96
CA ARG A 43 7.95 1.23 -4.95
C ARG A 43 9.21 0.44 -5.30
N SER A 44 9.14 -0.89 -5.26
CA SER A 44 10.24 -1.75 -5.72
C SER A 44 9.70 -3.00 -6.43
N ILE A 45 10.51 -3.57 -7.30
CA ILE A 45 10.15 -4.74 -8.11
C ILE A 45 11.26 -5.79 -8.02
N ASP A 46 10.87 -7.06 -7.89
CA ASP A 46 11.79 -8.18 -8.08
C ASP A 46 11.49 -8.82 -9.44
N ALA A 47 12.22 -8.39 -10.47
CA ALA A 47 12.02 -8.84 -11.86
C ALA A 47 12.46 -10.28 -12.11
N ARG A 48 13.05 -10.96 -11.12
CA ARG A 48 13.52 -12.35 -11.25
C ARG A 48 12.41 -13.39 -11.03
N LYS A 49 11.26 -12.99 -10.49
CA LYS A 49 10.15 -13.89 -10.14
C LYS A 49 9.03 -13.84 -11.17
N SER A 50 8.41 -15.00 -11.45
CA SER A 50 7.21 -15.10 -12.27
C SER A 50 6.04 -15.69 -11.45
N PRO A 51 4.89 -15.00 -11.36
CA PRO A 51 4.61 -13.68 -11.93
C PRO A 51 5.39 -12.57 -11.20
N VAL A 52 5.76 -11.53 -11.95
CA VAL A 52 6.40 -10.33 -11.40
C VAL A 52 5.41 -9.63 -10.45
N LYS A 53 5.90 -9.19 -9.30
CA LYS A 53 5.12 -8.43 -8.32
C LYS A 53 5.82 -7.13 -7.96
N ILE A 54 5.01 -6.09 -7.77
CA ILE A 54 5.44 -4.79 -7.25
C ILE A 54 5.24 -4.81 -5.73
N SER A 55 6.31 -4.50 -5.00
CA SER A 55 6.27 -4.27 -3.56
C SER A 55 6.06 -2.77 -3.32
N LEU A 56 4.99 -2.43 -2.62
CA LEU A 56 4.63 -1.07 -2.25
C LEU A 56 4.75 -0.91 -0.73
N GLN A 57 5.46 0.12 -0.28
CA GLN A 57 5.46 0.57 1.11
C GLN A 57 4.53 1.75 1.24
N ILE A 58 3.52 1.63 2.09
CA ILE A 58 2.48 2.63 2.32
C ILE A 58 2.63 3.18 3.73
N GLU A 59 2.62 4.50 3.86
CA GLU A 59 2.51 5.20 5.14
C GLU A 59 1.10 5.76 5.31
N PHE A 60 0.50 5.49 6.46
CA PHE A 60 -0.77 6.06 6.89
C PHE A 60 -0.54 7.08 8.01
N TRP A 61 -1.09 8.28 7.88
CA TRP A 61 -1.16 9.26 8.97
C TRP A 61 -2.55 9.26 9.59
N LYS A 62 -2.65 8.87 10.87
CA LYS A 62 -3.93 8.82 11.58
C LYS A 62 -4.42 10.22 11.94
N LYS A 63 -5.74 10.39 12.03
CA LYS A 63 -6.35 11.55 12.68
C LYS A 63 -5.90 11.57 14.15
N GLY A 64 -5.62 12.78 14.66
CA GLY A 64 -5.16 13.00 16.03
C GLY A 64 -6.24 12.68 17.05
#